data_AF-A0A066YNB8-F1
#
_entry.id   AF-A0A066YNB8-F1
#
_cell.length_a   1.000
_cell.length_b   1.000
_cell.length_c   1.000
_cell.angle_alpha   90.00
_cell.angle_beta   90.00
_cell.angle_gamma   90.00
#
_symmetry.space_group_name_H-M   'P 1'
#
loop_
_entity.id
_entity.type
_entity.pdbx_description
1 polymer ?
#
loop_
_entity_poly.entity_id
_entity_poly.type
_entity_poly.pdbx_seq_one_letter_code
_entity_poly.pdbx_strand_id
1 'polypeptide(L)'
;MLIEDDHGHGMVDQPFQSLASDGRGGTTVTHWALVRSAAKALGPDLRVAVFTGDADTVARVLGRQRLDAGWVSHLLQRAVLELRRTDAAPAATVAAAYRARRDALLTALAAHGVRAHGESGVNVWVPVPDETAAVAALLHRGWVVAPGARFRLTSRPPSGSASPACTPPRPRPRRRDRRRPQQPRPRLPDHLMRIRLERLRPGLPVLAEVRTPYGPAVARWRGGPAGPPGEHQVEWTVDEDHATVRPADRPGPEIRIEGGLLVLVGEFDGEALRLGDALLLLDLPGRPPGPLELTVPHEHAELYPYET
;
A
#
# COMPACT_ATOMS: atom_id res chain seq x y z
N MET A 1 6.11 -13.97 20.38
CA MET A 1 6.84 -13.89 19.11
C MET A 1 7.25 -12.44 18.90
N LEU A 2 8.51 -12.20 18.55
CA LEU A 2 9.05 -10.89 18.20
C LEU A 2 9.27 -10.81 16.68
N ILE A 3 8.83 -9.75 16.03
CA ILE A 3 9.15 -9.48 14.61
C ILE A 3 9.86 -8.13 14.55
N GLU A 4 11.08 -8.13 14.06
CA GLU A 4 11.91 -6.96 13.86
C GLU A 4 11.87 -6.58 12.37
N ASP A 5 11.21 -5.47 12.05
CA ASP A 5 11.19 -4.91 10.71
C ASP A 5 12.26 -3.81 10.57
N ASP A 6 13.46 -4.19 10.11
CA ASP A 6 14.58 -3.29 9.84
C ASP A 6 14.45 -2.65 8.44
N HIS A 7 13.29 -2.04 8.18
CA HIS A 7 12.98 -1.37 6.92
C HIS A 7 13.89 -0.17 6.61
N GLY A 8 14.60 0.36 7.62
CA GLY A 8 15.57 1.44 7.49
C GLY A 8 16.93 0.97 6.98
N HIS A 9 17.19 -0.34 6.91
CA HIS A 9 18.45 -0.89 6.47
C HIS A 9 18.88 -0.35 5.09
N GLY A 10 20.10 0.20 5.01
CA GLY A 10 20.64 0.74 3.77
C GLY A 10 20.13 2.15 3.38
N MET A 11 19.19 2.72 4.14
CA MET A 11 18.69 4.09 3.94
C MET A 11 18.89 5.00 5.16
N VAL A 12 19.30 4.43 6.29
CA VAL A 12 19.66 5.17 7.51
C VAL A 12 21.07 4.81 7.96
N ASP A 13 21.69 5.71 8.71
CA ASP A 13 23.05 5.61 9.25
C ASP A 13 23.08 5.25 10.74
N GLN A 14 21.92 5.16 11.40
CA GLN A 14 21.84 4.60 12.75
C GLN A 14 22.14 3.09 12.74
N PRO A 15 22.90 2.57 13.72
CA PRO A 15 23.16 1.15 13.83
C PRO A 15 21.88 0.39 14.16
N PHE A 16 21.70 -0.78 13.53
CA PHE A 16 20.63 -1.70 13.88
C PHE A 16 20.84 -2.23 15.30
N GLN A 17 19.81 -2.13 16.15
CA GLN A 17 19.80 -2.64 17.51
C GLN A 17 18.69 -3.69 17.60
N SER A 18 19.08 -4.96 17.76
CA SER A 18 18.11 -6.05 17.91
C SER A 18 17.61 -6.11 19.35
N LEU A 19 16.29 -6.15 19.52
CA LEU A 19 15.58 -6.48 20.74
C LEU A 19 15.62 -7.98 21.04
N ALA A 20 15.87 -8.82 20.03
CA ALA A 20 16.00 -10.28 20.18
C ALA A 20 17.33 -10.69 20.82
N SER A 21 18.34 -9.81 20.85
CA SER A 21 19.67 -10.07 21.40
C SER A 21 19.86 -9.43 22.77
N ASP A 22 20.56 -10.12 23.68
CA ASP A 22 20.95 -9.58 24.98
C ASP A 22 22.26 -8.74 24.93
N GLY A 23 22.83 -8.57 23.74
CA GLY A 23 24.10 -7.86 23.52
C GLY A 23 25.35 -8.65 23.92
N ARG A 24 25.20 -9.88 24.44
CA ARG A 24 26.30 -10.80 24.82
C ARG A 24 26.31 -12.09 23.99
N GLY A 25 25.46 -12.15 22.95
CA GLY A 25 25.33 -13.29 22.06
C GLY A 25 24.24 -14.28 22.48
N GLY A 26 23.48 -13.98 23.54
CA GLY A 26 22.28 -14.70 23.92
C GLY A 26 21.02 -14.10 23.30
N THR A 27 19.93 -14.87 23.33
CA THR A 27 18.62 -14.44 22.81
C THR A 27 17.70 -14.08 23.97
N THR A 28 17.01 -12.94 23.89
CA THR A 28 16.07 -12.45 24.92
C THR A 28 14.68 -13.11 24.80
N VAL A 29 14.35 -13.66 23.62
CA VAL A 29 13.05 -14.25 23.29
C VAL A 29 13.21 -15.56 22.54
N THR A 30 12.31 -16.51 22.78
CA THR A 30 12.37 -17.84 22.14
C THR A 30 12.01 -17.82 20.65
N HIS A 31 11.02 -17.00 20.27
CA HIS A 31 10.53 -16.92 18.89
C HIS A 31 10.72 -15.52 18.34
N TRP A 32 11.53 -15.39 17.29
CA TRP A 32 11.87 -14.13 16.68
C TRP A 32 12.09 -14.24 15.16
N ALA A 33 11.84 -13.14 14.45
CA ALA A 33 12.20 -12.96 13.06
C ALA A 33 12.71 -11.53 12.81
N LEU A 34 13.73 -11.38 11.98
CA LEU A 34 14.25 -10.11 11.47
C LEU A 34 14.03 -10.07 9.96
N VAL A 35 13.43 -8.99 9.47
CA VAL A 35 13.12 -8.77 8.06
C VAL A 35 13.85 -7.53 7.55
N ARG A 36 14.40 -7.61 6.33
CA ARG A 36 14.98 -6.50 5.59
C ARG A 36 14.49 -6.49 4.14
N SER A 37 14.08 -5.31 3.67
CA SER A 37 13.55 -5.13 2.32
C SER A 37 14.56 -4.48 1.38
N ALA A 38 14.72 -5.03 0.18
CA ALA A 38 15.47 -4.36 -0.89
C ALA A 38 14.71 -3.14 -1.45
N ALA A 39 13.37 -3.13 -1.33
CA ALA A 39 12.52 -2.09 -1.92
C ALA A 39 12.80 -0.69 -1.36
N LYS A 40 13.27 -0.60 -0.12
CA LYS A 40 13.55 0.68 0.57
C LYS A 40 14.96 1.19 0.35
N ALA A 41 15.93 0.29 0.21
CA ALA A 41 17.33 0.64 0.01
C ALA A 41 17.68 0.85 -1.46
N LEU A 42 17.13 0.03 -2.36
CA LEU A 42 17.55 -0.05 -3.76
C LEU A 42 16.49 0.45 -4.75
N GLY A 43 15.20 0.44 -4.38
CA GLY A 43 14.12 1.01 -5.19
C GLY A 43 12.80 0.24 -5.05
N PRO A 44 11.65 0.93 -5.08
CA PRO A 44 10.35 0.36 -4.71
C PRO A 44 9.90 -0.83 -5.57
N ASP A 45 10.39 -0.91 -6.82
CA ASP A 45 10.07 -1.97 -7.77
C ASP A 45 10.80 -3.30 -7.44
N LEU A 46 11.82 -3.26 -6.60
CA LEU A 46 12.56 -4.45 -6.16
C LEU A 46 11.82 -5.13 -5.01
N ARG A 47 10.79 -5.91 -5.36
CA ARG A 47 9.91 -6.67 -4.47
C ARG A 47 10.59 -7.90 -3.84
N VAL A 48 11.79 -7.72 -3.31
CA VAL A 48 12.59 -8.75 -2.63
C VAL A 48 12.80 -8.34 -1.18
N ALA A 49 12.56 -9.27 -0.27
CA ALA A 49 12.94 -9.15 1.13
C ALA A 49 13.74 -10.39 1.53
N VAL A 50 14.64 -10.22 2.47
CA VAL A 50 15.32 -11.31 3.16
C VAL A 50 14.89 -11.29 4.61
N PHE A 51 14.71 -12.47 5.19
CA PHE A 51 14.44 -12.59 6.60
C PHE A 51 15.28 -13.71 7.22
N THR A 52 15.48 -13.63 8.52
CA THR A 52 16.11 -14.66 9.35
C THR A 52 15.37 -14.73 10.67
N GLY A 53 15.54 -15.80 11.44
CA GLY A 53 14.82 -16.01 12.69
C GLY A 53 15.31 -17.24 13.44
N ASP A 54 14.62 -17.60 14.52
CA ASP A 54 14.78 -18.91 15.13
C ASP A 54 14.37 -20.03 14.15
N ALA A 55 14.91 -21.23 14.36
CA ALA A 55 14.74 -22.36 13.43
C ALA A 55 13.27 -22.73 13.20
N ASP A 56 12.44 -22.70 14.25
CA ASP A 56 11.02 -23.05 14.15
C ASP A 56 10.25 -21.99 13.36
N THR A 57 10.48 -20.71 13.63
CA THR A 57 9.85 -19.60 12.90
C THR A 57 10.25 -19.63 11.42
N VAL A 58 11.54 -19.79 11.11
CA VAL A 58 12.03 -19.89 9.72
C VAL A 58 11.43 -21.10 9.02
N ALA A 59 11.42 -22.27 9.66
CA ALA A 59 10.85 -23.49 9.08
C ALA A 59 9.36 -23.34 8.78
N ARG A 60 8.59 -22.68 9.67
CA ARG A 60 7.16 -22.40 9.47
C ARG A 60 6.93 -21.43 8.31
N VAL A 61 7.71 -20.36 8.20
CA VAL A 61 7.59 -19.40 7.09
C VAL A 61 7.96 -20.05 5.77
N LEU A 62 9.07 -20.79 5.70
CA LEU A 62 9.46 -21.54 4.50
C LEU A 62 8.44 -22.61 4.14
N GLY A 63 7.89 -23.30 5.14
CA GLY A 63 6.82 -24.27 4.97
C GLY A 63 5.58 -23.63 4.35
N ARG A 64 5.17 -22.44 4.84
CA ARG A 64 4.05 -21.68 4.27
C ARG A 64 4.34 -21.13 2.89
N GLN A 65 5.55 -20.60 2.65
CA GLN A 65 5.96 -20.09 1.34
C GLN A 65 5.88 -21.17 0.26
N ARG A 66 6.25 -22.41 0.58
CA ARG A 66 6.12 -23.58 -0.31
C ARG A 66 4.68 -23.94 -0.65
N LEU A 67 3.72 -23.47 0.14
CA LEU A 67 2.29 -23.66 -0.07
C LEU A 67 1.63 -22.47 -0.79
N ASP A 68 2.40 -21.47 -1.21
CA ASP A 68 1.99 -20.30 -2.02
C ASP A 68 2.75 -20.43 -3.37
N ALA A 69 3.12 -19.34 -4.04
CA ALA A 69 3.94 -19.32 -5.24
C ALA A 69 5.20 -20.19 -5.12
N GLY A 70 5.77 -20.35 -3.91
CA GLY A 70 6.90 -21.26 -3.63
C GLY A 70 8.27 -20.63 -3.84
N TRP A 71 8.34 -19.46 -4.46
CA TRP A 71 9.59 -18.79 -4.81
C TRP A 71 9.40 -17.27 -4.91
N VAL A 72 10.51 -16.55 -4.78
CA VAL A 72 10.61 -15.14 -5.17
C VAL A 72 11.21 -15.09 -6.57
N SER A 73 10.77 -14.16 -7.43
CA SER A 73 11.30 -14.02 -8.79
C SER A 73 12.85 -14.06 -8.84
N HIS A 74 13.40 -15.06 -9.54
CA HIS A 74 14.85 -15.20 -9.71
C HIS A 74 15.49 -14.02 -10.45
N LEU A 75 14.74 -13.36 -11.33
CA LEU A 75 15.19 -12.15 -12.00
C LEU A 75 15.42 -11.02 -10.99
N LEU A 76 14.43 -10.78 -10.11
CA LEU A 76 14.56 -9.77 -9.06
C LEU A 76 15.64 -10.13 -8.04
N GLN A 77 15.77 -11.40 -7.67
CA GLN A 77 16.86 -11.88 -6.81
C GLN A 77 18.24 -11.57 -7.42
N ARG A 78 18.43 -11.87 -8.72
CA ARG A 78 19.68 -11.59 -9.44
C ARG A 78 19.94 -10.09 -9.58
N ALA A 79 18.91 -9.29 -9.86
CA ALA A 79 19.03 -7.84 -9.93
C ALA A 79 19.47 -7.25 -8.57
N VAL A 80 18.83 -7.65 -7.47
CA VAL A 80 19.22 -7.22 -6.11
C VAL A 80 20.63 -7.67 -5.76
N LEU A 81 21.01 -8.90 -6.11
CA LEU A 81 22.36 -9.41 -5.90
C LEU A 81 23.40 -8.58 -6.66
N GLU A 82 23.14 -8.27 -7.93
CA GLU A 82 24.06 -7.48 -8.75
C GLU A 82 24.20 -6.06 -8.21
N LEU A 83 23.08 -5.38 -7.91
CA LEU A 83 23.08 -4.04 -7.32
C LEU A 83 23.84 -3.99 -5.99
N ARG A 84 23.75 -5.04 -5.17
CA ARG A 84 24.53 -5.18 -3.93
C ARG A 84 26.01 -5.42 -4.23
N ARG A 85 26.33 -6.30 -5.17
CA ARG A 85 27.71 -6.65 -5.55
C ARG A 85 28.47 -5.45 -6.11
N THR A 86 27.80 -4.59 -6.87
CA THR A 86 28.38 -3.39 -7.46
C THR A 86 28.27 -2.15 -6.56
N ASP A 87 27.73 -2.29 -5.34
CA ASP A 87 27.45 -1.18 -4.42
C ASP A 87 26.72 0.00 -5.10
N ALA A 88 25.67 -0.32 -5.88
CA ALA A 88 24.98 0.65 -6.74
C ALA A 88 24.30 1.79 -5.97
N ALA A 89 24.03 1.59 -4.67
CA ALA A 89 23.46 2.58 -3.78
C ALA A 89 24.17 2.49 -2.41
N PRO A 90 25.34 3.12 -2.26
CA PRO A 90 26.12 3.05 -1.03
C PRO A 90 25.31 3.61 0.14
N ALA A 91 25.14 2.81 1.20
CA ALA A 91 24.25 3.14 2.32
C ALA A 91 24.56 4.50 2.96
N ALA A 92 25.85 4.83 3.12
CA ALA A 92 26.28 6.11 3.67
C ALA A 92 25.83 7.31 2.80
N THR A 93 25.95 7.18 1.49
CA THR A 93 25.52 8.23 0.53
C THR A 93 24.00 8.37 0.55
N VAL A 94 23.26 7.26 0.54
CA VAL A 94 21.79 7.26 0.61
C VAL A 94 21.30 7.89 1.92
N ALA A 95 21.87 7.46 3.06
CA ALA A 95 21.51 7.97 4.37
C ALA A 95 21.81 9.48 4.51
N ALA A 96 22.99 9.92 4.04
CA ALA A 96 23.35 11.34 4.04
C ALA A 96 22.37 12.19 3.22
N ALA A 97 21.93 11.68 2.06
CA ALA A 97 20.98 12.39 1.22
C ALA A 97 19.58 12.50 1.87
N TYR A 98 19.12 11.48 2.58
CA TYR A 98 17.84 11.56 3.31
C TYR A 98 17.95 12.43 4.57
N ARG A 99 19.04 12.32 5.31
CA ARG A 99 19.37 13.19 6.45
C ARG A 99 19.36 14.66 6.05
N ALA A 100 20.07 15.03 4.98
CA ALA A 100 20.12 16.42 4.51
C ALA A 100 18.72 16.99 4.17
N ARG A 101 17.87 16.20 3.49
CA ARG A 101 16.49 16.62 3.17
C ARG A 101 15.62 16.76 4.41
N ARG A 102 15.72 15.80 5.33
CA ARG A 102 14.97 15.80 6.59
C ARG A 102 15.35 16.99 7.47
N ASP A 103 16.65 17.20 7.67
CA ASP A 103 17.17 18.25 8.53
C ASP A 103 16.85 19.64 7.96
N ALA A 104 16.92 19.82 6.64
CA ALA A 104 16.48 21.04 5.97
C ALA A 104 14.99 21.33 6.21
N LEU A 105 14.11 20.32 6.10
CA LEU A 105 12.69 20.48 6.38
C LEU A 105 12.42 20.80 7.85
N LEU A 106 13.05 20.09 8.78
CA LEU A 106 12.93 20.35 10.22
C LEU A 106 13.38 21.76 10.58
N THR A 107 14.51 22.21 10.02
CA THR A 107 15.03 23.57 10.21
C THR A 107 14.05 24.61 9.67
N ALA A 108 13.51 24.40 8.48
CA ALA A 108 12.53 25.31 7.88
C ALA A 108 11.24 25.40 8.70
N LEU A 109 10.73 24.27 9.21
CA LEU A 109 9.55 24.24 10.07
C LEU A 109 9.80 24.95 11.39
N ALA A 110 10.95 24.71 12.02
CA ALA A 110 11.34 25.35 13.27
C ALA A 110 11.48 26.89 13.11
N ALA A 111 12.03 27.36 11.98
CA ALA A 111 12.12 28.79 11.68
C ALA A 111 10.74 29.47 11.56
N HIS A 112 9.69 28.71 11.26
CA HIS A 112 8.29 29.17 11.23
C HIS A 112 7.53 28.87 12.54
N GLY A 113 8.22 28.44 13.61
CA GLY A 113 7.61 28.10 14.90
C GLY A 113 6.79 26.80 14.86
N VAL A 114 6.93 25.98 13.82
CA VAL A 114 6.21 24.71 13.68
C VAL A 114 7.05 23.59 14.30
N ARG A 115 6.51 22.98 15.37
CA ARG A 115 7.13 21.80 15.98
C ARG A 115 7.02 20.60 15.03
N ALA A 116 8.11 19.88 14.82
CA ALA A 116 8.17 18.67 14.00
C ALA A 116 9.20 17.68 14.56
N HIS A 117 9.03 16.39 14.24
CA HIS A 117 9.85 15.28 14.77
C HIS A 117 10.34 14.39 13.62
N GLY A 118 11.63 14.09 13.59
CA GLY A 118 12.20 13.16 12.61
C GLY A 118 13.68 12.91 12.89
N GLU A 119 14.00 11.75 13.47
CA GLU A 119 15.38 11.40 13.85
C GLU A 119 16.07 10.53 12.78
N SER A 120 15.33 9.62 12.15
CA SER A 120 15.83 8.68 11.16
C SER A 120 14.82 8.48 10.02
N GLY A 121 15.25 7.83 8.95
CA GLY A 121 14.41 7.50 7.81
C GLY A 121 13.96 8.72 7.00
N VAL A 122 12.79 8.58 6.37
CA VAL A 122 12.28 9.49 5.32
C VAL A 122 11.05 10.31 5.73
N ASN A 123 10.58 10.14 6.97
CA ASN A 123 9.34 10.76 7.43
C ASN A 123 9.63 11.86 8.46
N VAL A 124 8.83 12.92 8.41
CA VAL A 124 8.77 13.97 9.43
C VAL A 124 7.35 14.05 9.96
N TRP A 125 7.21 13.99 11.28
CA TRP A 125 5.92 14.03 11.98
C TRP A 125 5.65 15.42 12.52
N VAL A 126 4.54 16.03 12.08
CA VAL A 126 4.13 17.36 12.50
C VAL A 126 2.85 17.23 13.34
N PRO A 127 2.91 17.46 14.68
CA PRO A 127 1.70 17.53 15.49
C PRO A 127 0.84 18.71 15.06
N VAL A 128 -0.44 18.46 14.85
CA VAL A 128 -1.45 19.47 14.49
C VAL A 128 -2.67 19.33 15.41
N PRO A 129 -3.38 20.43 15.72
CA PRO A 129 -4.58 20.37 16.57
C PRO A 129 -5.73 19.61 15.90
N ASP A 130 -5.89 19.81 14.59
CA ASP A 130 -6.89 19.15 13.75
C ASP A 130 -6.21 18.62 12.48
N GLU A 131 -6.15 17.30 12.41
CA GLU A 131 -5.49 16.55 11.35
C GLU A 131 -6.23 16.66 10.01
N THR A 132 -7.56 16.57 10.04
CA THR A 132 -8.41 16.67 8.86
C THR A 132 -8.31 18.05 8.23
N ALA A 133 -8.40 19.09 9.07
CA ALA A 133 -8.28 20.47 8.62
C ALA A 133 -6.89 20.76 8.03
N ALA A 134 -5.82 20.26 8.68
CA ALA A 134 -4.45 20.44 8.21
C ALA A 134 -4.20 19.77 6.86
N VAL A 135 -4.60 18.49 6.70
CA VAL A 135 -4.46 17.75 5.44
C VAL A 135 -5.23 18.43 4.31
N ALA A 136 -6.49 18.83 4.55
CA ALA A 136 -7.29 19.52 3.55
C ALA A 136 -6.70 20.88 3.15
N ALA A 137 -6.22 21.67 4.11
CA ALA A 137 -5.63 22.98 3.86
C ALA A 137 -4.30 22.91 3.09
N LEU A 138 -3.50 21.86 3.32
CA LEU A 138 -2.27 21.58 2.58
C LEU A 138 -2.57 21.10 1.16
N LEU A 139 -3.54 20.21 1.00
CA LEU A 139 -3.99 19.73 -0.32
C LEU A 139 -4.49 20.89 -1.19
N HIS A 140 -5.31 21.79 -0.62
CA HIS A 140 -5.78 22.98 -1.34
C HIS A 140 -4.64 23.91 -1.78
N ARG A 141 -3.48 23.84 -1.10
CA ARG A 141 -2.26 24.57 -1.44
C ARG A 141 -1.31 23.76 -2.35
N GLY A 142 -1.72 22.59 -2.82
CA GLY A 142 -0.96 21.73 -3.72
C GLY A 142 0.04 20.80 -3.03
N TRP A 143 -0.09 20.58 -1.72
CA TRP A 143 0.78 19.69 -0.94
C TRP A 143 0.04 18.42 -0.53
N VAL A 144 0.62 17.27 -0.81
CA VAL A 144 0.10 15.98 -0.36
C VAL A 144 0.82 15.57 0.91
N VAL A 145 0.05 15.29 1.95
CA VAL A 145 0.55 14.80 3.24
C VAL A 145 -0.29 13.63 3.73
N ALA A 146 0.32 12.79 4.54
CA ALA A 146 -0.33 11.66 5.16
C ALA A 146 -0.97 12.05 6.50
N PRO A 147 -2.24 11.71 6.75
CA PRO A 147 -2.78 11.76 8.10
C PRO A 147 -2.01 10.77 8.99
N GLY A 148 -1.62 11.21 10.19
CA GLY A 148 -1.02 10.37 11.23
C GLY A 148 -1.98 9.36 11.87
N ALA A 149 -3.30 9.60 11.82
CA ALA A 149 -4.32 8.71 12.38
C ALA A 149 -4.24 7.28 11.83
N ARG A 150 -3.89 7.13 10.55
CA ARG A 150 -3.72 5.82 9.91
C ARG A 150 -2.54 4.99 10.46
N PHE A 151 -1.64 5.63 11.20
CA PHE A 151 -0.46 5.00 11.81
C PHE A 151 -0.61 4.82 13.33
N ARG A 152 -1.83 4.98 13.86
CA ARG A 152 -2.16 4.73 15.28
C ARG A 152 -3.14 3.56 15.35
N LEU A 153 -2.86 2.60 16.24
CA LEU A 153 -3.80 1.51 16.55
C LEU A 153 -4.70 1.87 17.73
N THR A 154 -4.12 2.27 18.87
CA THR A 154 -4.86 2.53 20.12
C THR A 154 -4.40 3.78 20.86
N SER A 155 -3.37 4.49 20.38
CA SER A 155 -2.85 5.68 21.05
C SER A 155 -3.74 6.90 20.82
N ARG A 156 -4.02 7.64 21.91
CA ARG A 156 -4.66 8.96 21.82
C ARG A 156 -3.78 9.91 21.00
N PRO A 157 -4.38 10.92 20.34
CA PRO A 157 -3.60 11.99 19.74
C PRO A 157 -2.64 12.58 20.77
N PRO A 158 -1.39 12.93 20.41
CA PRO A 158 -0.53 13.66 21.32
C PRO A 158 -1.25 14.94 21.72
N SER A 159 -1.66 15.03 22.98
CA SER A 159 -2.44 16.12 23.52
C SER A 159 -1.67 17.43 23.39
N GLY A 160 -2.03 18.25 22.42
CA GLY A 160 -1.44 19.56 22.16
C GLY A 160 -2.45 20.67 22.43
N SER A 161 -2.90 20.82 23.68
CA SER A 161 -3.55 22.06 24.10
C SER A 161 -2.50 23.07 24.52
N ALA A 162 -2.06 23.90 23.58
CA ALA A 162 -1.53 25.23 23.87
C ALA A 162 -1.80 26.10 22.65
N SER A 163 -2.93 26.81 22.71
CA SER A 163 -3.27 27.88 21.76
C SER A 163 -2.34 29.07 22.02
N PRO A 164 -1.74 29.65 20.98
CA PRO A 164 -1.82 31.09 20.84
C PRO A 164 -2.53 31.42 19.53
N ALA A 165 -3.55 32.27 19.64
CA ALA A 165 -4.30 32.79 18.51
C ALA A 165 -3.34 33.36 17.45
N CYS A 166 -3.37 32.80 16.24
CA CYS A 166 -2.73 33.39 15.08
C CYS A 166 -3.80 33.67 14.02
N THR A 167 -4.18 34.94 13.93
CA THR A 167 -5.12 35.46 12.92
C THR A 167 -4.54 35.27 11.52
N PRO A 168 -5.31 34.79 10.52
CA PRO A 168 -4.77 34.60 9.17
C PRO A 168 -4.56 35.96 8.46
N PRO A 169 -3.45 36.16 7.73
CA PRO A 169 -3.27 37.37 6.92
C PRO A 169 -4.08 37.32 5.61
N ARG A 170 -4.56 38.49 5.18
CA ARG A 170 -5.35 38.70 3.95
C ARG A 170 -4.58 38.34 2.66
N PRO A 171 -5.26 37.83 1.62
CA PRO A 171 -4.60 37.47 0.35
C PRO A 171 -4.29 38.72 -0.51
N ARG A 172 -3.07 38.75 -1.08
CA ARG A 172 -2.68 39.69 -2.15
C ARG A 172 -2.97 39.08 -3.54
N PRO A 173 -3.22 39.91 -4.58
CA PRO A 173 -3.74 39.43 -5.86
C PRO A 173 -2.69 38.67 -6.69
N ARG A 174 -3.19 37.65 -7.38
CA ARG A 174 -2.45 36.75 -8.29
C ARG A 174 -1.86 37.54 -9.47
N ARG A 175 -0.55 37.43 -9.70
CA ARG A 175 0.05 37.65 -11.03
C ARG A 175 -0.19 36.40 -11.87
N ARG A 176 -0.86 36.59 -13.02
CA ARG A 176 -0.83 35.65 -14.15
C ARG A 176 0.63 35.50 -14.60
N ASP A 177 1.12 34.27 -14.74
CA ASP A 177 1.57 33.83 -16.06
C ASP A 177 1.91 32.33 -16.18
N ARG A 178 1.72 31.87 -17.43
CA ARG A 178 2.37 30.77 -18.15
C ARG A 178 1.83 29.33 -18.00
N ARG A 179 1.27 28.87 -19.13
CA ARG A 179 0.90 27.50 -19.49
C ARG A 179 2.04 26.53 -19.13
N ARG A 180 1.76 25.55 -18.27
CA ARG A 180 2.60 24.36 -18.12
C ARG A 180 2.36 23.42 -19.31
N PRO A 181 3.40 22.79 -19.87
CA PRO A 181 3.22 21.75 -20.88
C PRO A 181 2.49 20.54 -20.26
N GLN A 182 1.49 20.01 -20.98
CA GLN A 182 0.81 18.76 -20.61
C GLN A 182 1.83 17.63 -20.68
N GLN A 183 2.07 16.95 -19.55
CA GLN A 183 2.78 15.67 -19.53
C GLN A 183 1.95 14.61 -20.25
N PRO A 184 2.59 13.69 -21.01
CA PRO A 184 1.87 12.59 -21.64
C PRO A 184 1.23 11.70 -20.56
N ARG A 185 -0.04 11.36 -20.75
CA ARG A 185 -0.79 10.47 -19.83
C ARG A 185 -0.05 9.13 -19.71
N PRO A 186 0.15 8.61 -18.49
CA PRO A 186 0.72 7.27 -18.32
C PRO A 186 -0.18 6.25 -19.02
N ARG A 187 0.42 5.27 -19.71
CA ARG A 187 -0.32 4.11 -20.22
C ARG A 187 -0.90 3.37 -19.02
N LEU A 188 -2.21 3.17 -19.04
CA LEU A 188 -2.93 2.45 -18.00
C LEU A 188 -2.53 0.96 -18.04
N PRO A 189 -2.43 0.28 -16.89
CA PRO A 189 -2.15 -1.14 -16.84
C PRO A 189 -3.21 -1.98 -17.58
N ASP A 190 -2.78 -3.04 -18.26
CA ASP A 190 -3.64 -3.91 -19.09
C ASP A 190 -4.65 -4.77 -18.29
N HIS A 191 -4.66 -4.67 -16.95
CA HIS A 191 -5.53 -5.46 -16.06
C HIS A 191 -6.71 -4.66 -15.47
N LEU A 192 -6.85 -3.37 -15.79
CA LEU A 192 -7.91 -2.54 -15.23
C LEU A 192 -9.27 -2.85 -15.85
N MET A 193 -10.28 -3.01 -15.00
CA MET A 193 -11.67 -3.15 -15.45
C MET A 193 -12.28 -1.77 -15.63
N ARG A 194 -12.97 -1.53 -16.75
CA ARG A 194 -13.83 -0.36 -16.92
C ARG A 194 -15.19 -0.67 -16.33
N ILE A 195 -15.65 0.18 -15.41
CA ILE A 195 -16.92 0.02 -14.73
C ILE A 195 -17.75 1.28 -14.84
N ARG A 196 -19.04 1.16 -14.62
CA ARG A 196 -19.92 2.30 -14.37
C ARG A 196 -20.37 2.26 -12.91
N LEU A 197 -19.91 3.22 -12.11
CA LEU A 197 -20.39 3.43 -10.75
C LEU A 197 -21.83 3.97 -10.81
N GLU A 198 -22.79 3.19 -10.31
CA GLU A 198 -24.20 3.60 -10.26
C GLU A 198 -24.50 4.33 -8.96
N ARG A 199 -24.02 3.80 -7.84
CA ARG A 199 -24.31 4.32 -6.50
C ARG A 199 -23.23 3.94 -5.50
N LEU A 200 -22.96 4.82 -4.54
CA LEU A 200 -22.24 4.50 -3.31
C LEU A 200 -23.24 4.36 -2.17
N ARG A 201 -23.24 3.21 -1.48
CA ARG A 201 -23.96 3.02 -0.23
C ARG A 201 -23.10 3.57 0.91
N PRO A 202 -23.56 4.60 1.63
CA PRO A 202 -22.85 5.11 2.78
C PRO A 202 -22.81 4.04 3.89
N GLY A 203 -21.68 3.93 4.58
CA GLY A 203 -21.44 2.92 5.60
C GLY A 203 -19.96 2.73 5.90
N LEU A 204 -19.65 1.88 6.87
CA LEU A 204 -18.31 1.39 7.17
C LEU A 204 -18.34 -0.14 7.07
N PRO A 205 -17.99 -0.74 5.92
CA PRO A 205 -17.37 -0.10 4.74
C PRO A 205 -18.37 0.62 3.80
N VAL A 206 -17.85 1.52 2.96
CA VAL A 206 -18.61 2.11 1.84
C VAL A 206 -18.67 1.09 0.71
N LEU A 207 -19.87 0.76 0.23
CA LEU A 207 -20.06 -0.20 -0.86
C LEU A 207 -20.43 0.53 -2.15
N ALA A 208 -19.81 0.15 -3.26
CA ALA A 208 -20.15 0.61 -4.59
C ALA A 208 -21.06 -0.41 -5.28
N GLU A 209 -22.20 0.05 -5.78
CA GLU A 209 -23.01 -0.66 -6.78
C GLU A 209 -22.54 -0.23 -8.17
N VAL A 210 -22.10 -1.19 -8.97
CA VAL A 210 -21.45 -0.92 -10.25
C VAL A 210 -21.96 -1.86 -11.33
N ARG A 211 -21.95 -1.37 -12.58
CA ARG A 211 -22.04 -2.25 -13.76
C ARG A 211 -20.66 -2.49 -14.33
N THR A 212 -20.34 -3.75 -14.55
CA THR A 212 -19.18 -4.19 -15.30
C THR A 212 -19.62 -4.64 -16.70
N PRO A 213 -18.68 -4.86 -17.64
CA PRO A 213 -18.99 -5.49 -18.94
C PRO A 213 -19.58 -6.90 -18.81
N TYR A 214 -19.36 -7.56 -17.67
CA TYR A 214 -19.69 -8.97 -17.43
C TYR A 214 -20.85 -9.16 -16.45
N GLY A 215 -21.47 -8.07 -15.98
CA GLY A 215 -22.64 -8.09 -15.11
C GLY A 215 -22.59 -7.08 -13.94
N PRO A 216 -23.64 -7.03 -13.11
CA PRO A 216 -23.69 -6.14 -11.95
C PRO A 216 -22.79 -6.67 -10.83
N ALA A 217 -22.17 -5.75 -10.09
CA ALA A 217 -21.31 -6.09 -8.98
C ALA A 217 -21.50 -5.13 -7.80
N VAL A 218 -21.23 -5.65 -6.60
CA VAL A 218 -21.14 -4.87 -5.37
C VAL A 218 -19.80 -5.19 -4.75
N ALA A 219 -19.06 -4.16 -4.37
CA ALA A 219 -17.75 -4.30 -3.73
C ALA A 219 -17.45 -3.05 -2.90
N ARG A 220 -16.47 -3.14 -2.00
CA ARG A 220 -16.00 -1.99 -1.21
C ARG A 220 -15.37 -0.94 -2.09
N TRP A 221 -15.79 0.30 -1.92
CA TRP A 221 -15.19 1.42 -2.62
C TRP A 221 -13.96 1.94 -1.85
N ARG A 222 -12.80 1.95 -2.51
CA ARG A 222 -11.55 2.50 -1.94
C ARG A 222 -11.20 3.88 -2.47
N GLY A 223 -12.02 4.45 -3.35
CA GLY A 223 -11.91 5.83 -3.77
C GLY A 223 -12.49 6.83 -2.76
N GLY A 224 -12.49 8.12 -3.14
CA GLY A 224 -13.11 9.17 -2.33
C GLY A 224 -14.60 8.90 -2.06
N PRO A 225 -15.12 9.23 -0.86
CA PRO A 225 -16.49 8.93 -0.44
C PRO A 225 -17.58 9.71 -1.21
N ALA A 226 -17.18 10.66 -2.07
CA ALA A 226 -18.06 11.46 -2.93
C ALA A 226 -17.74 11.27 -4.43
N GLY A 227 -17.15 10.13 -4.81
CA GLY A 227 -16.87 9.82 -6.21
C GLY A 227 -18.14 9.95 -7.06
N PRO A 228 -18.14 10.76 -8.14
CA PRO A 228 -19.34 10.94 -8.95
C PRO A 228 -19.74 9.61 -9.61
N PRO A 229 -21.04 9.28 -9.64
CA PRO A 229 -21.54 8.23 -10.53
C PRO A 229 -21.06 8.48 -11.96
N GLY A 230 -20.62 7.44 -12.65
CA GLY A 230 -19.96 7.61 -13.94
C GLY A 230 -19.05 6.46 -14.30
N GLU A 231 -18.31 6.62 -15.40
CA GLU A 231 -17.31 5.64 -15.81
C GLU A 231 -16.04 5.80 -14.96
N HIS A 232 -15.52 4.66 -14.49
CA HIS A 232 -14.27 4.58 -13.75
C HIS A 232 -13.44 3.43 -14.31
N GLN A 233 -12.12 3.61 -14.31
CA GLN A 233 -11.20 2.48 -14.42
C GLN A 233 -10.77 2.09 -13.02
N VAL A 234 -10.84 0.80 -12.75
CA VAL A 234 -10.67 0.27 -11.40
C VAL A 234 -9.80 -0.97 -11.45
N GLU A 235 -8.92 -1.08 -10.47
CA GLU A 235 -8.32 -2.35 -10.08
C GLU A 235 -9.25 -3.02 -9.06
N TRP A 236 -9.45 -4.32 -9.20
CA TRP A 236 -10.32 -5.11 -8.34
C TRP A 236 -9.48 -6.14 -7.60
N THR A 237 -9.75 -6.31 -6.31
CA THR A 237 -9.15 -7.39 -5.51
C THR A 237 -10.23 -8.11 -4.72
N VAL A 238 -9.96 -9.36 -4.36
CA VAL A 238 -10.82 -10.18 -3.50
C VAL A 238 -9.98 -10.75 -2.38
N ASP A 239 -10.54 -10.75 -1.18
CA ASP A 239 -10.00 -11.44 -0.01
C ASP A 239 -10.35 -12.93 -0.10
N GLU A 240 -9.34 -13.72 -0.47
CA GLU A 240 -9.46 -15.13 -0.82
C GLU A 240 -9.75 -16.02 0.39
N ASP A 241 -9.33 -15.59 1.60
CA ASP A 241 -9.62 -16.31 2.84
C ASP A 241 -11.12 -16.38 3.13
N HIS A 242 -11.90 -15.49 2.51
CA HIS A 242 -13.36 -15.41 2.64
C HIS A 242 -14.09 -15.89 1.37
N ALA A 243 -13.34 -16.38 0.38
CA ALA A 243 -13.90 -16.83 -0.89
C ALA A 243 -14.08 -18.35 -0.94
N THR A 244 -15.20 -18.78 -1.50
CA THR A 244 -15.44 -20.18 -1.87
C THR A 244 -15.11 -20.36 -3.35
N VAL A 245 -14.26 -21.34 -3.66
CA VAL A 245 -13.75 -21.59 -5.00
C VAL A 245 -14.22 -22.95 -5.51
N ARG A 246 -14.90 -22.99 -6.64
CA ARG A 246 -15.34 -24.25 -7.29
C ARG A 246 -15.06 -24.24 -8.79
N PRO A 247 -14.94 -25.41 -9.44
CA PRO A 247 -14.93 -25.46 -10.90
C PRO A 247 -16.23 -24.83 -11.41
N ALA A 248 -16.15 -24.03 -12.48
CA ALA A 248 -17.35 -23.43 -13.04
C ALA A 248 -18.08 -24.43 -13.95
N ASP A 249 -19.40 -24.53 -13.78
CA ASP A 249 -20.27 -25.36 -14.62
C ASP A 249 -20.53 -24.71 -16.01
N ARG A 250 -20.22 -23.43 -16.14
CA ARG A 250 -20.39 -22.64 -17.38
C ARG A 250 -19.12 -21.83 -17.68
N PRO A 251 -18.80 -21.62 -18.96
CA PRO A 251 -17.68 -20.77 -19.35
C PRO A 251 -17.95 -19.31 -18.98
N GLY A 252 -16.95 -18.64 -18.39
CA GLY A 252 -16.96 -17.20 -18.13
C GLY A 252 -16.61 -16.38 -19.39
N PRO A 253 -16.45 -15.05 -19.26
CA PRO A 253 -16.53 -14.26 -18.03
C PRO A 253 -17.97 -13.88 -17.63
N GLU A 254 -18.32 -14.09 -16.36
CA GLU A 254 -19.62 -13.69 -15.80
C GLU A 254 -19.44 -13.11 -14.39
N ILE A 255 -20.17 -12.04 -14.06
CA ILE A 255 -20.22 -11.45 -12.73
C ILE A 255 -21.68 -11.32 -12.29
N ARG A 256 -22.00 -11.84 -11.12
CA ARG A 256 -23.37 -11.84 -10.58
C ARG A 256 -23.39 -11.61 -9.07
N ILE A 257 -24.56 -11.25 -8.56
CA ILE A 257 -24.79 -10.99 -7.14
C ILE A 257 -25.84 -11.99 -6.64
N GLU A 258 -25.50 -12.76 -5.61
CA GLU A 258 -26.39 -13.74 -4.99
C GLU A 258 -26.45 -13.53 -3.48
N GLY A 259 -27.55 -12.97 -2.96
CA GLY A 259 -27.78 -12.91 -1.52
C GLY A 259 -26.69 -12.22 -0.69
N GLY A 260 -26.03 -11.19 -1.25
CA GLY A 260 -24.91 -10.49 -0.60
C GLY A 260 -23.52 -11.02 -0.99
N LEU A 261 -23.46 -12.11 -1.75
CA LEU A 261 -22.24 -12.64 -2.33
C LEU A 261 -22.02 -12.04 -3.72
N LEU A 262 -20.78 -11.73 -4.03
CA LEU A 262 -20.27 -11.49 -5.36
C LEU A 262 -19.76 -12.83 -5.92
N VAL A 263 -20.26 -13.20 -7.08
CA VAL A 263 -19.87 -14.42 -7.78
C VAL A 263 -19.18 -14.03 -9.08
N LEU A 264 -17.97 -14.54 -9.28
CA LEU A 264 -17.10 -14.26 -10.42
C LEU A 264 -16.78 -15.58 -11.11
N VAL A 265 -17.13 -15.69 -12.39
CA VAL A 265 -16.83 -16.85 -13.22
C VAL A 265 -15.84 -16.43 -14.29
N GLY A 266 -14.72 -17.13 -14.39
CA GLY A 266 -13.66 -16.79 -15.34
C GLY A 266 -12.73 -17.96 -15.62
N GLU A 267 -11.69 -17.71 -16.42
CA GLU A 267 -10.64 -18.68 -16.68
C GLU A 267 -9.47 -18.45 -15.74
N PHE A 268 -9.14 -19.44 -14.91
CA PHE A 268 -7.98 -19.39 -14.04
C PHE A 268 -6.75 -19.94 -14.77
N ASP A 269 -5.66 -19.19 -14.83
CA ASP A 269 -4.44 -19.59 -15.54
C ASP A 269 -3.35 -20.18 -14.63
N GLY A 270 -3.61 -20.28 -13.33
CA GLY A 270 -2.67 -20.71 -12.30
C GLY A 270 -2.25 -19.59 -11.35
N GLU A 271 -2.41 -18.33 -11.75
CA GLU A 271 -2.05 -17.15 -10.93
C GLU A 271 -3.18 -16.11 -10.87
N ALA A 272 -4.02 -16.04 -11.91
CA ALA A 272 -5.09 -15.06 -12.00
C ALA A 272 -6.38 -15.67 -12.54
N LEU A 273 -7.51 -15.19 -12.03
CA LEU A 273 -8.81 -15.37 -12.64
C LEU A 273 -9.01 -14.29 -13.70
N ARG A 274 -9.09 -14.72 -14.96
CA ARG A 274 -9.41 -13.86 -16.09
C ARG A 274 -10.90 -13.63 -16.20
N LEU A 275 -11.31 -12.39 -16.00
CA LEU A 275 -12.66 -11.89 -16.24
C LEU A 275 -12.63 -11.09 -17.54
N GLY A 276 -12.54 -11.81 -18.67
CA GLY A 276 -12.34 -11.24 -20.00
C GLY A 276 -11.00 -10.53 -20.12
N ASP A 277 -11.03 -9.20 -20.22
CA ASP A 277 -9.83 -8.35 -20.31
C ASP A 277 -9.30 -7.92 -18.93
N ALA A 278 -10.08 -8.12 -17.86
CA ALA A 278 -9.66 -7.83 -16.50
C ALA A 278 -9.01 -9.06 -15.85
N LEU A 279 -8.02 -8.82 -14.99
CA LEU A 279 -7.36 -9.86 -14.21
C LEU A 279 -7.65 -9.65 -12.74
N LEU A 280 -7.96 -10.75 -12.05
CA LEU A 280 -8.07 -10.80 -10.61
C LEU A 280 -7.02 -11.80 -10.13
N LEU A 281 -5.95 -11.30 -9.50
CA LEU A 281 -4.89 -12.13 -8.95
C LEU A 281 -5.45 -12.99 -7.81
N LEU A 282 -5.15 -14.29 -7.84
CA LEU A 282 -5.60 -15.26 -6.85
C LEU A 282 -4.45 -16.18 -6.45
N ASP A 283 -4.16 -16.29 -5.16
CA ASP A 283 -3.29 -17.29 -4.55
C ASP A 283 -4.08 -18.57 -4.19
N LEU A 284 -4.29 -19.43 -5.20
CA LEU A 284 -4.96 -20.73 -5.06
C LEU A 284 -3.98 -21.89 -5.27
N PRO A 285 -3.18 -22.24 -4.24
CA PRO A 285 -2.08 -23.17 -4.39
C PRO A 285 -2.55 -24.57 -4.80
N GLY A 286 -1.89 -25.12 -5.82
CA GLY A 286 -2.18 -26.46 -6.34
C GLY A 286 -3.49 -26.56 -7.15
N ARG A 287 -4.18 -25.44 -7.40
CA ARG A 287 -5.36 -25.42 -8.25
C ARG A 287 -4.95 -25.52 -9.73
N PRO A 288 -5.48 -26.50 -10.50
CA PRO A 288 -5.19 -26.57 -11.92
C PRO A 288 -5.85 -25.40 -12.67
N PRO A 289 -5.23 -24.91 -13.76
CA PRO A 289 -5.85 -23.95 -14.67
C PRO A 289 -7.19 -24.48 -15.23
N GLY A 290 -8.10 -23.55 -15.52
CA GLY A 290 -9.38 -23.83 -16.14
C GLY A 290 -10.52 -22.99 -15.57
N PRO A 291 -11.77 -23.31 -15.95
CA PRO A 291 -12.93 -22.52 -15.61
C PRO A 291 -13.19 -22.58 -14.10
N LEU A 292 -13.27 -21.40 -13.48
CA LEU A 292 -13.35 -21.22 -12.04
C LEU A 292 -14.53 -20.31 -11.69
N GLU A 293 -15.29 -20.70 -10.68
CA GLU A 293 -16.28 -19.85 -10.02
C GLU A 293 -15.79 -19.51 -8.61
N LEU A 294 -15.57 -18.23 -8.39
CA LEU A 294 -15.19 -17.62 -7.11
C LEU A 294 -16.43 -16.94 -6.52
N THR A 295 -16.81 -17.31 -5.29
CA THR A 295 -17.92 -16.70 -4.56
C THR A 295 -17.40 -16.08 -3.28
N VAL A 296 -17.60 -14.79 -3.07
CA VAL A 296 -17.10 -14.05 -1.91
C VAL A 296 -18.15 -13.06 -1.41
N PRO A 297 -18.28 -12.78 -0.10
CA PRO A 297 -19.13 -11.69 0.35
C PRO A 297 -18.71 -10.35 -0.27
N HIS A 298 -19.64 -9.50 -0.69
CA HIS A 298 -19.30 -8.25 -1.39
C HIS A 298 -18.45 -7.28 -0.55
N GLU A 299 -18.45 -7.43 0.78
CA GLU A 299 -17.60 -6.67 1.71
C GLU A 299 -16.16 -7.17 1.80
N HIS A 300 -15.84 -8.25 1.10
CA HIS A 300 -14.50 -8.83 0.97
C HIS A 300 -13.96 -8.70 -0.47
N ALA A 301 -14.67 -7.97 -1.34
CA ALA A 301 -14.18 -7.51 -2.63
C ALA A 301 -13.91 -5.99 -2.56
N GLU A 302 -12.80 -5.50 -3.14
CA GLU A 302 -12.42 -4.08 -3.08
C GLU A 302 -12.16 -3.48 -4.48
N LEU A 303 -12.62 -2.24 -4.68
CA LEU A 303 -12.49 -1.45 -5.91
C LEU A 303 -11.58 -0.25 -5.68
N TYR A 304 -10.51 -0.18 -6.46
CA TYR A 304 -9.55 0.92 -6.44
C TYR A 304 -9.68 1.74 -7.71
N PRO A 305 -10.42 2.87 -7.68
CA PRO A 305 -10.55 3.74 -8.84
C PRO A 305 -9.26 4.49 -9.14
N TYR A 306 -8.92 4.55 -10.42
CA TYR A 306 -7.85 5.38 -10.95
C TYR A 306 -8.42 6.75 -11.34
N GLU A 307 -7.73 7.82 -10.95
CA GLU A 307 -8.08 9.18 -11.42
C GLU A 307 -7.63 9.34 -12.88
N THR A 308 -8.58 9.36 -13.81
CA THR A 308 -8.37 9.65 -15.25
C THR A 308 -8.39 11.13 -15.58
#